data_AF-A0A5B7CCW7-F1
#
_entry.id   AF-A0A5B7CCW7-F1
#
_cell.length_a   1.000
_cell.length_b   1.000
_cell.length_c   1.000
_cell.angle_alpha   90.00
_cell.angle_beta   90.00
_cell.angle_gamma   90.00
#
_symmetry.space_group_name_H-M   'P 1'
#
loop_
_entity.id
_entity.type
_entity.pdbx_description
1 polymer ?
#
loop_
_entity_poly.entity_id
_entity_poly.type
_entity_poly.pdbx_seq_one_letter_code
_entity_poly.pdbx_strand_id
1 'polypeptide(L)'
;MKVKNDTTKKDILRKGEKGGNKEKEVDKSKEVIHVRAKRGQATDSHSLAERVRREKINNRLRRLKDLVPGCCKTMGMAVMLDEIINYVHSLQNQVEFLSMELAAASSFYDFNLESEAISKSTGDKYT
;
A
#
# COMPACT_ATOMS: atom_id res chain seq x y z
N MET A 1 -44.83 -17.59 6.59
CA MET A 1 -44.13 -17.38 5.29
C MET A 1 -44.40 -15.95 4.82
N LYS A 2 -43.35 -15.22 4.39
CA LYS A 2 -43.30 -14.15 3.36
C LYS A 2 -44.39 -13.04 3.42
N VAL A 3 -44.08 -11.75 3.49
CA VAL A 3 -43.22 -10.96 2.59
C VAL A 3 -42.90 -9.61 3.27
N LYS A 4 -41.62 -9.21 3.27
CA LYS A 4 -41.19 -7.80 3.38
C LYS A 4 -41.41 -7.13 2.02
N ASN A 5 -41.79 -5.85 1.95
CA ASN A 5 -41.40 -4.99 0.83
C ASN A 5 -41.43 -3.49 1.21
N ASP A 6 -40.40 -2.80 0.70
CA ASP A 6 -39.96 -1.42 0.86
C ASP A 6 -40.97 -0.32 0.49
N THR A 7 -40.72 0.90 0.97
CA THR A 7 -40.82 2.15 0.18
C THR A 7 -40.25 3.35 0.98
N THR A 8 -38.99 3.73 0.70
CA THR A 8 -38.56 4.97 -0.01
C THR A 8 -38.94 6.34 0.56
N LYS A 9 -37.86 7.15 0.72
CA LYS A 9 -37.71 8.59 0.42
C LYS A 9 -38.60 9.57 1.22
N LYS A 10 -37.97 10.51 1.92
CA LYS A 10 -38.65 11.72 2.40
C LYS A 10 -37.85 12.96 2.06
N ASP A 11 -38.56 13.85 1.40
CA ASP A 11 -38.09 14.97 0.60
C ASP A 11 -37.53 16.15 1.40
N ILE A 12 -36.72 16.92 0.67
CA ILE A 12 -36.19 18.22 1.03
C ILE A 12 -37.32 19.26 0.93
N LEU A 13 -37.29 20.21 1.87
CA LEU A 13 -37.68 21.64 1.78
C LEU A 13 -38.72 22.06 2.82
N ARG A 14 -38.33 22.96 3.73
CA ARG A 14 -39.17 24.12 4.13
C ARG A 14 -38.35 25.19 4.86
N LYS A 15 -38.39 26.39 4.27
CA LYS A 15 -37.92 27.67 4.77
C LYS A 15 -39.09 28.32 5.54
N GLY A 16 -38.84 29.01 6.66
CA GLY A 16 -39.87 29.73 7.42
C GLY A 16 -39.29 30.56 8.56
N GLU A 17 -39.71 31.82 8.65
CA GLU A 17 -39.13 32.94 9.39
C GLU A 17 -39.58 33.10 10.86
N LYS A 18 -38.95 34.09 11.54
CA LYS A 18 -39.43 35.00 12.60
C LYS A 18 -39.26 34.63 14.08
N GLY A 19 -38.34 35.36 14.72
CA GLY A 19 -38.68 36.42 15.70
C GLY A 19 -38.84 36.01 17.17
N GLY A 20 -38.08 36.66 18.06
CA GLY A 20 -38.36 36.66 19.51
C GLY A 20 -37.20 37.16 20.36
N ASN A 21 -37.24 38.45 20.72
CA ASN A 21 -36.33 39.08 21.67
C ASN A 21 -36.80 38.79 23.11
N LYS A 22 -35.89 38.51 24.06
CA LYS A 22 -36.02 38.78 25.52
C LYS A 22 -34.79 38.31 26.30
N GLU A 23 -34.10 39.27 26.90
CA GLU A 23 -33.06 39.08 27.91
C GLU A 23 -33.66 38.49 29.19
N LYS A 24 -33.02 37.45 29.75
CA LYS A 24 -33.00 37.13 31.19
C LYS A 24 -31.70 36.43 31.56
N GLU A 25 -31.15 36.92 32.66
CA GLU A 25 -29.90 36.57 33.32
C GLU A 25 -30.00 35.24 34.11
N VAL A 26 -28.83 34.64 34.35
CA VAL A 26 -28.47 33.60 35.36
C VAL A 26 -28.81 32.12 35.10
N ASP A 27 -27.70 31.37 34.98
CA ASP A 27 -27.47 29.94 35.23
C ASP A 27 -28.37 28.90 34.54
N LYS A 28 -27.88 28.41 33.39
CA LYS A 28 -28.28 27.12 32.82
C LYS A 28 -27.18 26.63 31.90
N SER A 29 -26.53 25.54 32.32
CA SER A 29 -25.97 24.47 31.48
C SER A 29 -25.69 24.90 30.04
N LYS A 30 -24.41 25.19 29.71
CA LYS A 30 -23.97 25.41 28.32
C LYS A 30 -24.54 24.28 27.49
N GLU A 31 -25.59 24.57 26.72
CA GLU A 31 -26.23 23.62 25.84
C GLU A 31 -25.15 23.25 24.83
N VAL A 32 -24.53 22.08 25.05
CA VAL A 32 -23.51 21.56 24.14
C VAL A 32 -24.27 21.20 22.89
N ILE A 33 -24.36 22.17 21.98
CA ILE A 33 -24.84 21.92 20.63
C ILE A 33 -23.79 20.97 20.04
N HIS A 34 -24.13 19.68 20.00
CA HIS A 34 -23.34 18.67 19.31
C HIS A 34 -23.48 18.89 17.80
N VAL A 35 -22.85 19.95 17.31
CA VAL A 35 -22.61 20.12 15.89
C VAL A 35 -21.56 19.09 15.51
N ARG A 36 -21.79 18.35 14.43
CA ARG A 36 -20.75 17.50 13.84
C ARG A 36 -19.49 18.34 13.64
N ALA A 37 -18.42 17.99 14.34
CA ALA A 37 -17.11 18.61 14.11
C ALA A 37 -16.75 18.49 12.62
N LYS A 38 -16.21 19.56 12.02
CA LYS A 38 -15.81 19.53 10.61
C LYS A 38 -14.72 18.45 10.44
N ARG A 39 -14.63 17.86 9.24
CA ARG A 39 -13.63 16.83 8.93
C ARG A 39 -12.23 17.33 9.32
N GLY A 40 -11.54 16.59 10.20
CA GLY A 40 -10.19 16.94 10.66
C GLY A 40 -10.12 17.77 11.95
N GLN A 41 -11.24 18.16 12.55
CA GLN A 41 -11.27 18.99 13.77
C GLN A 41 -11.19 18.20 15.09
N ALA A 42 -10.97 16.89 15.05
CA ALA A 42 -10.66 16.15 16.26
C ALA A 42 -9.32 16.67 16.83
N THR A 43 -9.37 17.24 18.03
CA THR A 43 -8.22 17.79 18.76
C THR A 43 -7.76 16.89 19.90
N ASP A 44 -8.43 15.76 20.13
CA ASP A 44 -8.00 14.79 21.13
C ASP A 44 -6.71 14.09 20.69
N SER A 45 -5.86 13.74 21.67
CA SER A 45 -4.55 13.15 21.43
C SER A 45 -4.62 11.83 20.66
N HIS A 46 -5.67 11.03 20.88
CA HIS A 46 -5.86 9.74 20.22
C HIS A 46 -6.14 9.91 18.72
N SER A 47 -7.05 10.81 18.34
CA SER A 47 -7.34 11.12 16.94
C SER A 47 -6.14 11.73 16.20
N LEU A 48 -5.34 12.56 16.88
CA LEU A 48 -4.11 13.11 16.31
C LEU A 48 -3.06 12.01 16.05
N ALA A 49 -2.84 11.13 17.03
CA ALA A 49 -1.92 10.00 16.88
C ALA A 49 -2.32 9.07 15.73
N GLU A 50 -3.60 8.75 15.60
CA GLU A 50 -4.11 7.91 14.53
C GLU A 50 -3.95 8.58 13.14
N ARG A 51 -4.14 9.90 13.04
CA ARG A 51 -3.89 10.63 11.79
C ARG A 51 -2.43 10.49 11.35
N VAL A 52 -1.49 10.71 12.27
CA VAL A 52 -0.04 10.56 12.01
C VAL A 52 0.29 9.13 11.59
N ARG A 53 -0.32 8.11 12.23
CA ARG A 53 -0.17 6.71 11.83
C ARG A 53 -0.61 6.48 10.38
N ARG A 54 -1.79 6.99 9.99
CA ARG A 54 -2.31 6.85 8.62
C ARG A 54 -1.44 7.58 7.60
N GLU A 55 -0.95 8.77 7.93
CA GLU A 55 -0.02 9.50 7.06
C GLU A 55 1.29 8.73 6.84
N LYS A 56 1.86 8.14 7.90
CA LYS A 56 3.05 7.29 7.80
C LYS A 56 2.81 6.07 6.89
N ILE A 57 1.67 5.40 7.03
CA ILE A 57 1.29 4.27 6.17
C ILE A 57 1.17 4.74 4.71
N ASN A 58 0.43 5.82 4.46
CA ASN A 58 0.23 6.36 3.11
C ASN A 58 1.53 6.82 2.44
N ASN A 59 2.46 7.38 3.21
CA ASN A 59 3.79 7.74 2.72
C ASN A 59 4.57 6.52 2.26
N ARG A 60 4.55 5.43 3.03
CA ARG A 60 5.21 4.17 2.65
C ARG A 60 4.55 3.55 1.42
N LEU A 61 3.22 3.58 1.33
CA LEU A 61 2.49 3.06 0.17
C LEU A 61 2.79 3.83 -1.11
N ARG A 62 2.94 5.15 -1.04
CA ARG A 62 3.36 5.96 -2.19
C ARG A 62 4.76 5.57 -2.67
N ARG A 63 5.73 5.51 -1.75
CA ARG A 63 7.11 5.10 -2.09
C ARG A 63 7.15 3.71 -2.70
N LEU A 64 6.39 2.77 -2.14
CA LEU A 64 6.34 1.40 -2.66
C LEU A 64 5.79 1.37 -4.09
N LYS A 65 4.70 2.11 -4.33
CA LYS A 65 4.11 2.28 -5.66
C LYS A 65 5.07 2.88 -6.69
N ASP A 66 5.90 3.84 -6.29
CA ASP A 66 6.86 4.48 -7.20
C ASP A 66 7.99 3.53 -7.65
N LEU A 67 8.22 2.44 -6.90
CA LEU A 67 9.24 1.44 -7.22
C LEU A 67 8.72 0.28 -8.06
N VAL A 68 7.41 0.03 -8.06
CA VAL A 68 6.82 -1.15 -8.71
C VAL A 68 6.31 -0.78 -10.11
N PRO A 69 6.85 -1.39 -11.19
CA PRO A 69 6.33 -1.24 -12.54
C PRO A 69 4.86 -1.65 -12.61
N GLY A 70 4.07 -0.97 -13.46
CA GLY A 70 2.64 -1.28 -13.63
C GLY A 70 1.71 -0.72 -12.54
N CYS A 71 2.26 -0.17 -11.44
CA CYS A 71 1.43 0.33 -10.36
C CYS A 71 0.88 1.76 -10.62
N CYS A 72 -0.33 1.88 -11.19
CA CYS A 72 -0.91 3.18 -11.57
C CYS A 72 -1.60 3.94 -10.42
N LYS A 73 -1.61 5.29 -10.45
CA LYS A 73 -2.10 6.19 -9.37
C LYS A 73 -3.52 5.88 -8.89
N THR A 74 -4.41 5.52 -9.80
CA THR A 74 -5.84 5.26 -9.54
C THR A 74 -6.16 3.81 -9.18
N MET A 75 -5.17 2.91 -9.17
CA MET A 75 -5.37 1.51 -8.83
C MET A 75 -5.85 1.33 -7.39
N GLY A 76 -6.80 0.40 -7.20
CA GLY A 76 -7.28 0.00 -5.89
C GLY A 76 -6.19 -0.62 -5.04
N MET A 77 -6.31 -0.45 -3.72
CA MET A 77 -5.29 -0.90 -2.75
C MET A 77 -5.00 -2.41 -2.83
N ALA A 78 -6.03 -3.25 -3.01
CA ALA A 78 -5.86 -4.70 -3.10
C ALA A 78 -5.02 -5.08 -4.33
N VAL A 79 -5.46 -4.64 -5.52
CA VAL A 79 -4.74 -4.88 -6.78
C VAL A 79 -3.31 -4.33 -6.73
N MET A 80 -3.11 -3.16 -6.11
CA MET A 80 -1.75 -2.62 -5.92
C MET A 80 -0.85 -3.56 -5.14
N LEU A 81 -1.34 -4.15 -4.05
CA LEU A 81 -0.58 -5.10 -3.26
C LEU A 81 -0.30 -6.38 -4.02
N ASP A 82 -1.24 -6.86 -4.85
CA ASP A 82 -1.04 -8.03 -5.70
C ASP A 82 0.07 -7.79 -6.73
N GLU A 83 0.06 -6.64 -7.41
CA GLU A 83 1.12 -6.26 -8.35
C GLU A 83 2.50 -6.15 -7.67
N ILE A 84 2.54 -5.64 -6.44
CA ILE A 84 3.78 -5.59 -5.65
C ILE A 84 4.31 -6.99 -5.37
N ILE A 85 3.44 -7.92 -4.95
CA ILE A 85 3.81 -9.31 -4.69
C ILE A 85 4.35 -9.97 -5.96
N ASN A 86 3.67 -9.77 -7.09
CA ASN A 86 4.10 -10.30 -8.38
C ASN A 86 5.48 -9.77 -8.79
N TYR A 87 5.74 -8.48 -8.56
CA TYR A 87 7.04 -7.88 -8.88
C TYR A 87 8.16 -8.45 -8.00
N VAL A 88 7.90 -8.66 -6.69
CA VAL A 88 8.87 -9.30 -5.78
C VAL A 88 9.19 -10.73 -6.26
N HIS A 89 8.19 -11.54 -6.61
CA HIS A 89 8.43 -12.89 -7.15
C HIS A 89 9.22 -12.85 -8.46
N SER A 90 8.91 -11.91 -9.36
CA SER A 90 9.63 -11.75 -10.62
C SER A 90 11.10 -11.39 -10.40
N LEU A 91 11.41 -10.56 -9.40
CA LEU A 91 12.80 -10.24 -9.04
C LEU A 91 13.52 -11.45 -8.43
N GLN A 92 12.85 -12.22 -7.56
CA GLN A 92 13.43 -13.45 -7.00
C GLN A 92 13.79 -14.45 -8.10
N ASN A 93 12.88 -14.67 -9.06
CA ASN A 93 13.12 -15.57 -10.19
C ASN A 93 14.28 -15.10 -11.08
N GLN A 94 14.40 -13.78 -11.30
CA GLN A 94 15.55 -13.22 -12.04
C GLN A 94 16.88 -13.49 -11.33
N VAL A 95 16.93 -13.31 -10.01
CA VAL A 95 18.14 -13.58 -9.21
C VAL A 95 18.50 -15.07 -9.25
N GLU A 96 17.52 -15.96 -9.12
CA GLU A 96 17.74 -17.40 -9.21
C GLU A 96 18.27 -17.80 -10.60
N PHE A 97 17.62 -17.31 -11.66
CA PHE A 97 18.03 -17.58 -13.04
C PHE A 97 19.47 -17.15 -13.30
N LEU A 98 19.83 -15.90 -12.93
CA LEU A 98 21.19 -15.39 -13.10
C LEU A 98 22.21 -16.15 -12.26
N SER A 99 21.83 -16.59 -11.05
CA SER A 99 22.70 -17.40 -10.20
C SER A 99 23.00 -18.77 -10.83
N MET A 100 21.98 -19.39 -11.43
CA MET A 100 22.13 -20.66 -12.16
C MET A 100 22.97 -20.48 -13.43
N GLU A 101 22.73 -19.43 -14.20
CA GLU A 101 23.50 -19.12 -15.41
C GLU A 101 24.98 -18.85 -15.08
N LEU A 102 25.24 -18.10 -14.02
CA LEU A 102 26.60 -17.84 -13.54
C LEU A 102 27.30 -19.13 -13.06
N ALA A 103 26.59 -20.01 -12.35
CA ALA A 103 27.13 -21.29 -11.91
C ALA A 103 27.46 -22.21 -13.10
N ALA A 104 26.58 -22.29 -14.09
CA ALA A 104 26.81 -23.04 -15.32
C ALA A 104 28.02 -22.49 -16.10
N ALA A 105 28.10 -21.16 -16.26
CA ALA A 105 29.25 -20.51 -16.89
C ALA A 105 30.55 -20.80 -16.11
N SER A 106 30.53 -20.69 -14.78
CA SER A 106 31.70 -20.96 -13.93
C SER A 106 32.17 -22.42 -14.06
N SER A 107 31.24 -23.38 -14.07
CA SER A 107 31.55 -24.80 -14.27
C SER A 107 32.14 -25.09 -15.65
N PHE A 108 31.73 -24.34 -16.68
CA PHE A 108 32.30 -24.47 -18.02
C PHE A 108 33.77 -24.03 -18.06
N TYR A 109 34.12 -22.94 -17.38
CA TYR A 109 35.51 -22.50 -17.28
C TYR A 109 36.38 -23.46 -16.48
N ASP A 110 35.85 -24.03 -15.41
CA ASP A 110 36.56 -25.02 -14.58
C ASP A 110 36.87 -26.30 -15.39
N PHE A 111 35.89 -26.81 -16.14
CA PHE A 111 36.08 -27.97 -17.03
C PHE A 111 37.09 -27.69 -18.15
N ASN A 112 37.08 -26.48 -18.72
CA ASN A 112 38.05 -26.11 -19.75
C ASN A 112 39.48 -26.00 -19.21
N LEU A 113 39.65 -25.49 -17.98
CA LEU A 113 40.96 -25.43 -17.31
C LEU A 113 41.52 -26.84 -17.03
N GLU A 114 40.68 -27.77 -16.59
CA GLU A 114 41.10 -29.15 -16.31
C GLU A 114 41.46 -29.91 -17.59
N SER A 115 40.67 -29.75 -18.67
CA SER A 115 40.99 -30.29 -19.99
C SER A 115 42.35 -29.77 -20.50
N GLU A 116 42.62 -28.47 -20.34
CA GLU A 116 43.88 -27.87 -20.77
C GLU A 116 45.07 -28.34 -19.90
N ALA A 117 44.87 -28.54 -18.59
CA ALA A 117 45.89 -29.11 -17.71
C ALA A 117 46.25 -30.55 -18.07
N ILE A 118 45.26 -31.39 -18.39
CA ILE A 118 45.46 -32.79 -18.81
C ILE A 118 46.18 -32.87 -20.18
N SER A 119 45.88 -31.94 -21.09
CA SER A 119 46.57 -31.86 -22.39
C SER A 119 48.06 -31.52 -22.26
N LYS A 120 48.43 -30.71 -21.25
CA LYS A 120 49.83 -30.33 -20.98
C LYS A 120 50.62 -31.43 -20.27
N SER A 121 50.00 -32.26 -19.42
CA SER A 121 50.70 -33.33 -18.70
C SER A 121 50.97 -34.60 -19.53
N THR A 122 50.34 -34.73 -20.70
CA THR A 122 50.48 -35.90 -21.59
C THR A 122 51.52 -35.71 -22.70
N GLY A 123 52.10 -34.51 -22.85
CA GLY A 123 53.11 -34.17 -23.86
C GLY A 123 54.53 -34.68 -23.59
N ASP A 124 54.88 -35.01 -22.34
CA ASP A 124 56.27 -35.32 -21.94
C ASP A 124 56.60 -36.84 -21.94
N LYS A 125 55.89 -37.66 -22.72
CA LYS A 125 56.18 -39.11 -22.84
C LYS A 125 56.83 -39.54 -24.15
N TYR A 126 57.16 -38.61 -25.05
CA TYR A 126 57.85 -38.89 -26.31
C TYR A 126 58.84 -37.78 -26.69
N THR A 127 59.76 -37.45 -25.78
CA THR A 127 61.06 -36.80 -26.05
C THR A 127 62.05 -37.34 -25.04
#